data_AF-A0A6I0SIZ4-F1
#
_entry.id   AF-A0A6I0SIZ4-F1
#
_cell.length_a   1.000
_cell.length_b   1.000
_cell.length_c   1.000
_cell.angle_alpha   90.00
_cell.angle_beta   90.00
_cell.angle_gamma   90.00
#
_symmetry.space_group_name_H-M   'P 1'
#
loop_
_entity.id
_entity.type
_entity.pdbx_description
1 polymer ?
#
loop_
_entity_poly.entity_id
_entity_poly.type
_entity_poly.pdbx_seq_one_letter_code
_entity_poly.pdbx_strand_id
1 'polypeptide(L)'
;MLLNLTEEQITQLAPDAASVKAGKGLANRTKWVLLEHSDRAIWGHCQGSGKTPYQTVVDTKNIAFKCSCPSRKFPCKHGLGLLFMYASHADLFKEAEEPDWVTAWLSKREEKAEKKEQKEKSETPVDEAAQAKRQAVRHQKVLAGIDDLQIWMKDLLRNGLLNIPERAHTLFEPISRRMIDAQAGGLAGRLRSLQEINYYTDSWKYELTDKLSKLYLLTESYKNLDSLSAEWQTEIRIQVGYSQAKEEVMSGVPVADQWIVLHTRSRKINELRTETFWLYGKSSHRMALYLNFLAPGALPEFNLVPGGVYEGELYFYQGVGALRALPKNMKWLDNTFLPSLCAHIPVAMQSYRAVIQTHPFAEEVPLLVDNVRLVTSGNTHYLQDAGGVAVPVHIEETVRVDILAITGGKPFSAFLLADAVSCELKTIWYQSEFYFWKDELN
;
A
#
# COMPACT_ATOMS: atom_id res chain seq x y z
N MET A 1 -9.34 -22.96 -12.60
CA MET A 1 -9.70 -21.82 -13.46
C MET A 1 -8.45 -21.01 -13.66
N LEU A 2 -8.19 -20.61 -14.90
CA LEU A 2 -6.96 -19.95 -15.29
C LEU A 2 -7.05 -18.44 -15.00
N LEU A 3 -5.94 -17.85 -14.58
CA LEU A 3 -5.79 -16.46 -14.17
C LEU A 3 -6.45 -15.46 -15.13
N ASN A 4 -7.43 -14.70 -14.64
CA ASN A 4 -8.12 -13.66 -15.40
C ASN A 4 -7.76 -12.26 -14.87
N LEU A 5 -6.65 -11.69 -15.35
CA LEU A 5 -6.21 -10.34 -15.00
C LEU A 5 -6.53 -9.35 -16.11
N THR A 6 -7.00 -8.15 -15.75
CA THR A 6 -7.21 -7.07 -16.74
C THR A 6 -5.89 -6.47 -17.21
N GLU A 7 -5.90 -5.77 -18.34
CA GLU A 7 -4.72 -5.07 -18.88
C GLU A 7 -4.17 -4.03 -17.89
N GLU A 8 -5.05 -3.36 -17.14
CA GLU A 8 -4.71 -2.41 -16.08
C GLU A 8 -4.02 -3.12 -14.91
N GLN A 9 -4.53 -4.28 -14.48
CA GLN A 9 -3.92 -5.06 -13.40
C GLN A 9 -2.53 -5.58 -13.78
N ILE A 10 -2.36 -6.06 -15.03
CA ILE A 10 -1.05 -6.49 -15.54
C ILE A 10 -0.07 -5.31 -15.59
N THR A 11 -0.57 -4.11 -15.90
CA THR A 11 0.24 -2.88 -15.92
C THR A 11 0.79 -2.54 -14.52
N GLN A 12 0.04 -2.80 -13.45
CA GLN A 12 0.50 -2.57 -12.06
C GLN A 12 1.65 -3.49 -11.65
N LEU A 13 1.74 -4.69 -12.23
CA LEU A 13 2.84 -5.62 -11.98
C LEU A 13 4.15 -5.16 -12.61
N ALA A 14 4.13 -4.20 -13.53
CA ALA A 14 5.31 -3.79 -14.26
C ALA A 14 6.26 -2.92 -13.40
N PRO A 15 7.59 -3.08 -13.56
CA PRO A 15 8.56 -2.28 -12.82
C PRO A 15 8.63 -0.82 -13.28
N ASP A 16 8.25 -0.53 -14.53
CA ASP A 16 8.17 0.82 -15.10
C ASP A 16 7.34 0.86 -16.39
N ALA A 17 6.96 2.08 -16.82
CA ALA A 17 6.16 2.32 -18.03
C ALA A 17 6.84 1.85 -19.33
N ALA A 18 8.18 1.89 -19.39
CA ALA A 18 8.92 1.39 -20.55
C ALA A 18 8.77 -0.14 -20.70
N SER A 19 8.75 -0.86 -19.57
CA SER A 19 8.55 -2.30 -19.51
C SER A 19 7.11 -2.67 -19.89
N VAL A 20 6.12 -1.87 -19.51
CA VAL A 20 4.72 -2.01 -19.98
C VAL A 20 4.66 -1.92 -21.49
N LYS A 21 5.16 -0.82 -22.07
CA LYS A 21 5.15 -0.60 -23.53
C LYS A 21 5.86 -1.73 -24.28
N ALA A 22 7.01 -2.17 -23.78
CA ALA A 22 7.76 -3.27 -24.37
C ALA A 22 7.04 -4.61 -24.23
N GLY A 23 6.36 -4.86 -23.10
CA GLY A 23 5.56 -6.06 -22.86
C GLY A 23 4.33 -6.12 -23.77
N LYS A 24 3.56 -5.02 -23.89
CA LYS A 24 2.45 -4.91 -24.84
C LYS A 24 2.91 -5.16 -26.29
N GLY A 25 4.08 -4.64 -26.66
CA GLY A 25 4.69 -4.92 -27.97
C GLY A 25 5.02 -6.40 -28.23
N LEU A 26 5.06 -7.24 -27.20
CA LEU A 26 5.24 -8.69 -27.31
C LEU A 26 3.92 -9.47 -27.24
N ALA A 27 2.79 -8.83 -26.96
CA ALA A 27 1.46 -9.45 -26.95
C ALA A 27 0.93 -9.66 -28.39
N ASN A 28 1.73 -10.34 -29.23
CA ASN A 28 1.31 -10.76 -30.55
C ASN A 28 1.88 -12.14 -30.88
N ARG A 29 1.08 -12.96 -31.56
CA ARG A 29 1.36 -14.38 -31.82
C ARG A 29 2.69 -14.64 -32.53
N THR A 30 3.17 -13.72 -33.38
CA THR A 30 4.39 -13.91 -34.17
C THR A 30 5.68 -13.90 -33.34
N LYS A 31 5.64 -13.32 -32.13
CA LYS A 31 6.79 -13.30 -31.21
C LYS A 31 6.90 -14.57 -30.38
N TRP A 32 5.88 -15.41 -30.36
CA TRP A 32 5.85 -16.60 -29.51
C TRP A 32 5.92 -17.87 -30.36
N VAL A 33 6.97 -18.66 -30.17
CA VAL A 33 7.11 -19.96 -30.84
C VAL A 33 6.17 -20.99 -30.22
N LEU A 34 5.98 -20.89 -28.91
CA LEU A 34 5.16 -21.80 -28.10
C LEU A 34 4.39 -20.97 -27.07
N LEU A 35 3.13 -21.36 -26.84
CA LEU A 35 2.22 -20.84 -25.82
C LEU A 35 1.40 -22.00 -25.27
N GLU A 36 1.62 -22.33 -24.00
CA GLU A 36 1.01 -23.49 -23.34
C GLU A 36 0.66 -23.15 -21.89
N HIS A 37 -0.24 -23.94 -21.30
CA HIS A 37 -0.67 -23.75 -19.92
C HIS A 37 -0.97 -25.09 -19.21
N SER A 38 -0.93 -25.05 -17.89
CA SER A 38 -1.42 -26.09 -16.96
C SER A 38 -2.47 -25.49 -16.02
N ASP A 39 -2.87 -26.21 -14.98
CA ASP A 39 -3.77 -25.69 -13.94
C ASP A 39 -3.14 -24.57 -13.08
N ARG A 40 -1.79 -24.50 -13.03
CA ARG A 40 -1.05 -23.63 -12.10
C ARG A 40 0.01 -22.75 -12.75
N ALA A 41 0.22 -22.86 -14.06
CA ALA A 41 1.16 -22.00 -14.76
C ALA A 41 0.79 -21.78 -16.24
N ILE A 42 1.27 -20.66 -16.79
CA ILE A 42 1.33 -20.41 -18.23
C ILE A 42 2.80 -20.28 -18.63
N TRP A 43 3.19 -20.82 -19.77
CA TRP A 43 4.55 -20.69 -20.29
C TRP A 43 4.59 -20.48 -21.79
N GLY A 44 5.70 -19.91 -22.25
CA GLY A 44 5.91 -19.65 -23.66
C GLY A 44 7.38 -19.44 -24.00
N HIS A 45 7.66 -19.63 -25.29
CA HIS A 45 8.98 -19.39 -25.87
C HIS A 45 8.94 -18.11 -26.72
N CYS A 46 9.47 -17.01 -26.17
CA CYS A 46 9.50 -15.74 -26.89
C CYS A 46 10.73 -15.68 -27.80
N GLN A 47 10.53 -15.47 -29.10
CA GLN A 47 11.61 -15.28 -30.06
C GLN A 47 12.31 -13.94 -29.79
N GLY A 48 13.55 -14.03 -29.31
CA GLY A 48 14.44 -12.89 -29.12
C GLY A 48 15.32 -12.61 -30.34
N SER A 49 16.30 -11.73 -30.16
CA SER A 49 17.35 -11.47 -31.15
C SER A 49 18.37 -12.61 -31.31
N GLY A 50 18.37 -13.58 -30.41
CA GLY A 50 19.24 -14.76 -30.46
C GLY A 50 18.60 -15.95 -31.17
N LYS A 51 19.41 -17.00 -31.41
CA LYS A 51 18.96 -18.25 -32.04
C LYS A 51 18.01 -19.06 -31.16
N THR A 52 18.21 -19.02 -29.84
CA THR A 52 17.39 -19.73 -28.85
C THR A 52 16.30 -18.80 -28.30
N PRO A 53 15.01 -19.16 -28.42
CA PRO A 53 13.92 -18.41 -27.80
C PRO A 53 14.06 -18.32 -26.28
N TYR A 54 13.60 -17.22 -25.68
CA TYR A 54 13.57 -17.06 -24.23
C TYR A 54 12.40 -17.85 -23.63
N GLN A 55 12.72 -18.75 -22.71
CA GLN A 55 11.73 -19.50 -21.94
C GLN A 55 11.16 -18.57 -20.87
N THR A 56 9.84 -18.41 -20.87
CA THR A 56 9.11 -17.54 -19.97
C THR A 56 7.97 -18.32 -19.34
N VAL A 57 7.81 -18.22 -18.03
CA VAL A 57 6.74 -18.88 -17.27
C VAL A 57 6.16 -17.91 -16.25
N VAL A 58 4.86 -18.01 -16.02
CA VAL A 58 4.14 -17.35 -14.93
C VAL A 58 3.40 -18.39 -14.10
N ASP A 59 3.67 -18.41 -12.79
CA ASP A 59 2.86 -19.11 -11.78
C ASP A 59 1.55 -18.33 -11.62
N THR A 60 0.43 -18.95 -11.99
CA THR A 60 -0.89 -18.31 -12.00
C THR A 60 -1.56 -18.31 -10.62
N LYS A 61 -1.11 -19.15 -9.68
CA LYS A 61 -1.68 -19.23 -8.32
C LYS A 61 -1.15 -18.12 -7.41
N ASN A 62 0.13 -17.78 -7.56
CA ASN A 62 0.80 -16.76 -6.74
C ASN A 62 1.24 -15.52 -7.53
N ILE A 63 0.91 -15.45 -8.83
CA ILE A 63 1.33 -14.40 -9.77
C ILE A 63 2.83 -14.16 -9.67
N ALA A 64 3.65 -15.15 -10.03
CA ALA A 64 5.11 -15.04 -10.00
C ALA A 64 5.71 -15.35 -11.36
N PHE A 65 6.87 -14.76 -11.67
CA PHE A 65 7.43 -14.83 -13.02
C PHE A 65 8.79 -15.56 -13.04
N LYS A 66 9.15 -16.14 -14.17
CA LYS A 66 10.55 -16.49 -14.48
C LYS A 66 10.76 -16.38 -15.98
N CYS A 67 11.88 -15.81 -16.37
CA CYS A 67 12.28 -15.70 -17.76
C CYS A 67 13.78 -15.96 -17.88
N SER A 68 14.22 -16.64 -18.94
CA SER A 68 15.63 -16.90 -19.22
C SER A 68 16.38 -15.70 -19.83
N CYS A 69 15.72 -14.55 -20.02
CA CYS A 69 16.36 -13.36 -20.58
C CYS A 69 17.30 -12.66 -19.58
N PRO A 70 18.35 -11.94 -20.04
CA PRO A 70 19.34 -11.29 -19.18
C PRO A 70 18.87 -10.00 -18.48
N SER A 71 17.56 -9.71 -18.52
CA SER A 71 16.99 -8.50 -17.91
C SER A 71 17.15 -8.50 -16.39
N ARG A 72 17.59 -7.36 -15.84
CA ARG A 72 17.58 -7.11 -14.39
C ARG A 72 16.27 -6.50 -13.88
N LYS A 73 15.36 -6.11 -14.79
CA LYS A 73 14.00 -5.67 -14.46
C LYS A 73 13.08 -6.87 -14.38
N PHE A 74 12.30 -6.95 -13.31
CA PHE A 74 11.40 -8.06 -13.04
C PHE A 74 10.06 -7.54 -12.47
N PRO A 75 8.91 -7.97 -12.99
CA PRO A 75 8.71 -8.77 -14.20
C PRO A 75 9.35 -8.11 -15.44
N CYS A 76 10.04 -8.91 -16.26
CA CYS A 76 10.67 -8.39 -17.49
C CYS A 76 9.62 -8.23 -18.60
N LYS A 77 9.97 -7.56 -19.70
CA LYS A 77 9.07 -7.39 -20.85
C LYS A 77 8.49 -8.71 -21.37
N HIS A 78 9.24 -9.83 -21.30
CA HIS A 78 8.75 -11.13 -21.77
C HIS A 78 7.72 -11.71 -20.79
N GLY A 79 7.95 -11.59 -19.48
CA GLY A 79 6.99 -12.02 -18.46
C GLY A 79 5.68 -11.23 -18.55
N LEU A 80 5.77 -9.90 -18.67
CA LEU A 80 4.61 -9.04 -18.92
C LEU A 80 3.94 -9.37 -20.26
N GLY A 81 4.73 -9.58 -21.32
CA GLY A 81 4.21 -9.92 -22.65
C GLY A 81 3.46 -11.26 -22.68
N LEU A 82 3.93 -12.28 -21.94
CA LEU A 82 3.23 -13.56 -21.81
C LEU A 82 1.88 -13.37 -21.12
N LEU A 83 1.84 -12.55 -20.07
CA LEU A 83 0.63 -12.27 -19.31
C LEU A 83 -0.38 -11.45 -20.13
N PHE A 84 0.07 -10.41 -20.83
CA PHE A 84 -0.78 -9.64 -21.77
C PHE A 84 -1.30 -10.53 -22.90
N MET A 85 -0.45 -11.43 -23.43
CA MET A 85 -0.87 -12.39 -24.46
C MET A 85 -1.95 -13.33 -23.94
N TYR A 86 -1.82 -13.80 -22.69
CA TYR A 86 -2.81 -14.66 -22.06
C TYR A 86 -4.14 -13.94 -21.82
N ALA A 87 -4.11 -12.72 -21.27
CA ALA A 87 -5.31 -11.94 -21.00
C ALA A 87 -6.09 -11.54 -22.27
N SER A 88 -5.39 -11.29 -23.38
CA SER A 88 -6.02 -10.87 -24.64
C SER A 88 -6.38 -12.02 -25.59
N HIS A 89 -5.64 -13.12 -25.54
CA HIS A 89 -5.76 -14.24 -26.49
C HIS A 89 -5.51 -15.59 -25.81
N ALA A 90 -6.26 -15.87 -24.73
CA ALA A 90 -6.16 -17.11 -23.98
C ALA A 90 -6.38 -18.37 -24.86
N ASP A 91 -7.18 -18.24 -25.92
CA ASP A 91 -7.49 -19.27 -26.91
C ASP A 91 -6.27 -19.77 -27.70
N LEU A 92 -5.19 -18.99 -27.75
CA LEU A 92 -3.95 -19.37 -28.43
C LEU A 92 -3.03 -20.25 -27.56
N PHE A 93 -3.34 -20.41 -26.28
CA PHE A 93 -2.59 -21.26 -25.36
C PHE A 93 -3.18 -22.67 -25.37
N LYS A 94 -2.32 -23.68 -25.46
CA LYS A 94 -2.75 -25.09 -25.40
C LYS A 94 -2.49 -25.68 -24.03
N GLU A 95 -3.43 -26.47 -23.52
CA GLU A 95 -3.19 -27.27 -22.34
C GLU A 95 -2.13 -28.34 -22.64
N ALA A 96 -1.11 -28.43 -21.80
CA ALA A 96 0.00 -29.37 -21.96
C ALA A 96 0.56 -29.79 -20.59
N GLU A 97 1.27 -30.92 -20.56
CA GLU A 97 2.04 -31.32 -19.36
C GLU A 97 3.18 -30.34 -19.10
N GLU A 98 3.41 -30.01 -17.83
CA GLU A 98 4.45 -29.07 -17.41
C GLU A 98 5.84 -29.62 -17.77
N PRO A 99 6.61 -28.94 -18.64
CA PRO A 99 7.97 -29.38 -18.94
C PRO A 99 8.87 -29.34 -17.71
N ASP A 100 9.93 -30.17 -17.69
CA ASP A 100 10.85 -30.29 -16.54
C ASP A 100 11.32 -28.95 -15.95
N TRP A 101 11.58 -27.95 -16.80
CA TRP A 101 12.07 -26.64 -16.36
C TRP A 101 10.99 -25.77 -15.68
N VAL A 102 9.71 -26.00 -16.00
CA VAL A 102 8.54 -25.39 -15.35
C VAL A 102 8.31 -26.09 -14.02
N THR A 103 8.20 -27.42 -14.03
CA THR A 103 7.99 -28.25 -12.83
C THR A 103 9.09 -28.01 -11.80
N ALA A 104 10.36 -28.09 -12.19
CA ALA A 104 11.48 -27.84 -11.30
C ALA A 104 11.51 -26.41 -10.73
N TRP A 105 10.98 -25.43 -11.47
CA TRP A 105 10.88 -24.06 -10.96
C TRP A 105 9.76 -23.91 -9.94
N LEU A 106 8.57 -24.45 -10.23
CA LEU A 106 7.41 -24.41 -9.33
C LEU A 106 7.69 -25.17 -8.04
N SER A 107 8.20 -26.41 -8.11
CA SER A 107 8.54 -27.20 -6.94
C SER A 107 9.62 -26.55 -6.07
N LYS A 108 10.63 -25.91 -6.67
CA LYS A 108 11.64 -25.15 -5.92
C LYS A 108 11.05 -23.94 -5.18
N ARG A 109 9.96 -23.36 -5.68
CA ARG A 109 9.24 -22.28 -4.97
C ARG A 109 8.44 -22.84 -3.80
N GLU A 110 7.75 -23.96 -3.98
CA GLU A 110 7.03 -24.67 -2.92
C GLU A 110 8.00 -25.08 -1.79
N GLU A 111 9.12 -25.74 -2.10
CA GLU A 111 10.15 -26.10 -1.11
C GLU A 111 10.76 -24.89 -0.37
N LYS A 112 10.93 -23.76 -1.07
CA LYS A 112 11.45 -22.54 -0.44
C LYS A 112 10.44 -21.94 0.53
N ALA A 113 9.16 -21.99 0.20
CA ALA A 113 8.09 -21.57 1.11
C ALA A 113 8.12 -22.45 2.36
N GLU A 114 8.19 -23.78 2.21
CA GLU A 114 8.26 -24.73 3.32
C GLU A 114 9.53 -24.56 4.19
N LYS A 115 10.70 -24.34 3.57
CA LYS A 115 11.96 -24.09 4.30
C LYS A 115 11.96 -22.76 5.05
N LYS A 116 11.27 -21.74 4.54
CA LYS A 116 11.09 -20.46 5.23
C LYS A 116 10.22 -20.65 6.48
N GLU A 117 9.12 -21.39 6.35
CA GLU A 117 8.26 -21.76 7.49
C GLU A 117 8.99 -22.62 8.54
N GLN A 118 9.94 -23.46 8.14
CA GLN A 118 10.75 -24.25 9.09
C GLN A 118 11.82 -23.42 9.81
N LYS A 119 12.45 -22.45 9.13
CA LYS A 119 13.44 -21.55 9.76
C LYS A 119 12.80 -20.54 10.71
N GLU A 120 11.58 -20.10 10.44
CA GLU A 120 10.80 -19.27 11.36
C GLU A 120 10.47 -20.01 12.67
N LYS A 121 10.49 -21.36 12.69
CA LYS A 121 10.26 -22.18 13.89
C LYS A 121 11.52 -22.46 14.73
N SER A 122 12.72 -22.16 14.23
CA SER A 122 13.98 -22.36 14.97
C SER A 122 14.46 -21.03 15.55
N GLU A 123 13.98 -20.69 16.74
CA GLU A 123 14.39 -19.48 17.44
C GLU A 123 15.70 -19.68 18.20
N THR A 124 16.64 -18.75 17.99
CA THR A 124 17.72 -18.51 18.96
C THR A 124 17.19 -17.66 20.12
N PRO A 125 17.49 -17.99 21.38
CA PRO A 125 17.04 -17.22 22.53
C PRO A 125 17.59 -15.79 22.47
N VAL A 126 16.71 -14.80 22.61
CA VAL A 126 17.09 -13.40 22.76
C VAL A 126 17.52 -13.16 24.21
N ASP A 127 18.66 -12.52 24.42
CA ASP A 127 19.09 -12.06 25.75
C ASP A 127 18.19 -10.89 26.21
N GLU A 128 17.18 -11.23 27.02
CA GLU A 128 16.17 -10.31 27.56
C GLU A 128 16.78 -9.15 28.36
N ALA A 129 17.86 -9.41 29.12
CA ALA A 129 18.51 -8.40 29.94
C ALA A 129 19.25 -7.37 29.07
N ALA A 130 19.93 -7.82 28.01
CA ALA A 130 20.56 -6.93 27.04
C ALA A 130 19.53 -6.13 26.21
N GLN A 131 18.35 -6.70 25.95
CA GLN A 131 17.25 -6.00 25.27
C GLN A 131 16.64 -4.91 26.15
N ALA A 132 16.34 -5.22 27.42
CA ALA A 132 15.79 -4.25 28.37
C ALA A 132 16.75 -3.06 28.57
N LYS A 133 18.05 -3.30 28.71
CA LYS A 133 19.06 -2.23 28.82
C LYS A 133 19.10 -1.35 27.57
N ARG A 134 19.03 -1.93 26.38
CA ARG A 134 18.99 -1.17 25.10
C ARG A 134 17.72 -0.33 24.99
N GLN A 135 16.58 -0.87 25.41
CA GLN A 135 15.31 -0.13 25.43
C GLN A 135 15.35 1.06 26.40
N ALA A 136 15.91 0.89 27.60
CA ALA A 136 16.07 1.97 28.57
C ALA A 136 16.99 3.10 28.05
N VAL A 137 18.13 2.75 27.45
CA VAL A 137 19.03 3.74 26.83
C VAL A 137 18.34 4.47 25.69
N ARG A 138 17.60 3.76 24.83
CA ARG A 138 16.81 4.38 23.75
C ARG A 138 15.76 5.33 24.32
N HIS A 139 15.04 4.93 25.36
CA HIS A 139 14.02 5.75 26.00
C HIS A 139 14.60 7.09 26.50
N GLN A 140 15.75 7.08 27.17
CA GLN A 140 16.42 8.31 27.60
C GLN A 140 16.83 9.21 26.42
N LYS A 141 17.35 8.63 25.33
CA LYS A 141 17.71 9.39 24.11
C LYS A 141 16.48 10.03 23.47
N VAL A 142 15.37 9.29 23.39
CA VAL A 142 14.12 9.77 22.83
C VAL A 142 13.56 10.92 23.69
N LEU A 143 13.55 10.79 25.02
CA LEU A 143 13.12 11.88 25.91
C LEU A 143 13.94 13.15 25.71
N ALA A 144 15.27 13.05 25.65
CA ALA A 144 16.13 14.20 25.40
C ALA A 144 15.87 14.84 24.03
N GLY A 145 15.65 14.03 22.99
CA GLY A 145 15.26 14.54 21.67
C GLY A 145 13.88 15.22 21.68
N ILE A 146 12.92 14.66 22.42
CA ILE A 146 11.60 15.24 22.60
C ILE A 146 11.69 16.62 23.31
N ASP A 147 12.55 16.77 24.30
CA ASP A 147 12.75 18.06 24.97
C ASP A 147 13.26 19.13 23.99
N ASP A 148 14.27 18.79 23.16
CA ASP A 148 14.76 19.68 22.11
C ASP A 148 13.66 20.03 21.09
N LEU A 149 12.86 19.04 20.68
CA LEU A 149 11.75 19.24 19.76
C LEU A 149 10.69 20.18 20.33
N GLN A 150 10.30 20.00 21.60
CA GLN A 150 9.32 20.87 22.24
C GLN A 150 9.81 22.30 22.40
N ILE A 151 11.09 22.51 22.71
CA ILE A 151 11.70 23.85 22.74
C ILE A 151 11.60 24.47 21.34
N TRP A 152 12.04 23.75 20.32
CA TRP A 152 11.99 24.20 18.93
C TRP A 152 10.57 24.55 18.47
N MET A 153 9.56 23.74 18.82
CA MET A 153 8.15 24.00 18.48
C MET A 153 7.61 25.25 19.19
N LYS A 154 7.97 25.45 20.46
CA LYS A 154 7.56 26.65 21.23
C LYS A 154 8.19 27.91 20.65
N ASP A 155 9.45 27.85 20.23
CA ASP A 155 10.11 28.96 19.56
C ASP A 155 9.53 29.23 18.18
N LEU A 156 9.16 28.18 17.43
CA LEU A 156 8.46 28.31 16.15
C LEU A 156 7.14 29.08 16.32
N LEU A 157 6.35 28.74 17.33
CA LEU A 157 5.09 29.43 17.65
C LEU A 157 5.32 30.87 18.11
N ARG A 158 6.33 31.10 18.97
CA ARG A 158 6.68 32.45 19.47
C ARG A 158 7.07 33.41 18.35
N ASN A 159 7.75 32.91 17.33
CA ASN A 159 8.18 33.68 16.16
C ASN A 159 7.07 33.86 15.10
N GLY A 160 5.94 33.17 15.26
CA GLY A 160 4.79 33.22 14.35
C GLY A 160 4.94 32.26 13.15
N LEU A 161 3.82 31.64 12.77
CA LEU A 161 3.79 30.62 11.70
C LEU A 161 3.71 31.21 10.29
N LEU A 162 3.38 32.50 10.15
CA LEU A 162 3.14 33.13 8.84
C LEU A 162 4.38 33.17 7.94
N ASN A 163 5.59 33.17 8.53
CA ASN A 163 6.85 33.23 7.78
C ASN A 163 7.42 31.84 7.43
N ILE A 164 6.72 30.76 7.79
CA ILE A 164 7.17 29.39 7.52
C ILE A 164 7.28 29.07 6.02
N PRO A 165 6.32 29.46 5.15
CA PRO A 165 6.41 29.18 3.72
C PRO A 165 7.75 29.56 3.09
N GLU A 166 8.32 30.70 3.48
CA GLU A 166 9.58 31.22 2.94
C GLU A 166 10.81 30.35 3.29
N ARG A 167 10.71 29.56 4.36
CA ARG A 167 11.83 28.81 4.95
C ARG A 167 11.57 27.31 5.08
N ALA A 168 10.40 26.83 4.70
CA ALA A 168 9.95 25.45 4.94
C ALA A 168 10.96 24.40 4.49
N HIS A 169 11.61 24.61 3.33
CA HIS A 169 12.59 23.70 2.74
C HIS A 169 13.86 23.48 3.60
N THR A 170 14.22 24.40 4.49
CA THR A 170 15.39 24.25 5.40
C THR A 170 15.01 24.17 6.87
N LEU A 171 13.84 24.69 7.25
CA LEU A 171 13.45 24.88 8.64
C LEU A 171 13.38 23.58 9.45
N PHE A 172 12.81 22.52 8.85
CA PHE A 172 12.52 21.26 9.56
C PHE A 172 13.68 20.26 9.52
N GLU A 173 14.64 20.43 8.62
CA GLU A 173 15.70 19.45 8.38
C GLU A 173 16.66 19.27 9.60
N PRO A 174 17.15 20.35 10.26
CA PRO A 174 18.03 20.20 11.41
C PRO A 174 17.37 19.44 12.57
N ILE A 175 16.10 19.77 12.88
CA ILE A 175 15.38 19.12 13.97
C ILE A 175 14.98 17.69 13.60
N SER A 176 14.69 17.40 12.33
CA SER A 176 14.49 16.05 11.81
C SER A 176 15.72 15.17 12.03
N ARG A 177 16.93 15.65 11.68
CA ARG A 177 18.19 14.92 11.96
C ARG A 177 18.40 14.69 13.44
N ARG A 178 18.13 15.69 14.27
CA ARG A 178 18.18 15.54 15.72
C ARG A 178 17.27 14.42 16.23
N MET A 179 16.08 14.25 15.66
CA MET A 179 15.18 13.13 16.00
C MET A 179 15.73 11.77 15.58
N ILE A 180 16.46 11.69 14.46
CA ILE A 180 17.17 10.46 14.06
C ILE A 180 18.26 10.12 15.08
N ASP A 181 19.07 11.10 15.49
CA ASP A 181 20.13 10.91 16.50
C ASP A 181 19.56 10.48 17.86
N ALA A 182 18.37 10.99 18.20
CA ALA A 182 17.60 10.62 19.38
C ALA A 182 16.92 9.24 19.26
N GLN A 183 17.05 8.55 18.13
CA GLN A 183 16.39 7.26 17.83
C GLN A 183 14.85 7.34 17.79
N ALA A 184 14.31 8.51 17.42
CA ALA A 184 12.89 8.81 17.25
C ALA A 184 12.54 9.00 15.75
N GLY A 185 12.80 7.96 14.95
CA GLY A 185 12.65 8.03 13.49
C GLY A 185 11.23 8.34 13.00
N GLY A 186 10.19 8.00 13.77
CA GLY A 186 8.80 8.36 13.47
C GLY A 186 8.58 9.87 13.58
N LEU A 187 9.12 10.52 14.62
CA LEU A 187 9.09 11.98 14.77
C LEU A 187 9.85 12.68 13.63
N ALA A 188 11.00 12.13 13.23
CA ALA A 188 11.75 12.63 12.08
C ALA A 188 10.96 12.51 10.77
N GLY A 189 10.20 11.43 10.57
CA GLY A 189 9.32 11.25 9.42
C GLY A 189 8.20 12.30 9.40
N ARG A 190 7.54 12.53 10.54
CA ARG A 190 6.49 13.56 10.68
C ARG A 190 7.02 14.97 10.40
N LEU A 191 8.21 15.30 10.88
CA LEU A 191 8.88 16.58 10.58
C LEU A 191 9.21 16.73 9.09
N ARG A 192 9.64 15.66 8.40
CA ARG A 192 9.84 15.67 6.95
C ARG A 192 8.52 15.88 6.20
N SER A 193 7.41 15.30 6.66
CA SER A 193 6.09 15.52 6.04
C SER A 193 5.63 16.99 6.11
N LEU A 194 6.14 17.79 7.05
CA LEU A 194 5.88 19.24 7.09
C LEU A 194 6.54 19.99 5.92
N GLN A 195 7.64 19.46 5.39
CA GLN A 195 8.29 20.01 4.18
C GLN A 195 7.47 19.70 2.92
N GLU A 196 6.66 18.64 2.94
CA GLU A 196 5.86 18.17 1.81
C GLU A 196 4.52 18.91 1.66
N ILE A 197 4.16 19.77 2.63
CA ILE A 197 2.96 20.61 2.57
C ILE A 197 3.04 21.54 1.36
N ASN A 198 1.93 21.67 0.63
CA ASN A 198 1.82 22.63 -0.45
C ASN A 198 1.56 24.05 0.08
N TYR A 199 2.64 24.76 0.42
CA TYR A 199 2.60 26.13 0.95
C TYR A 199 2.08 27.20 -0.04
N TYR A 200 1.79 26.85 -1.30
CA TYR A 200 1.22 27.76 -2.29
C TYR A 200 -0.31 27.85 -2.23
N THR A 201 -0.96 27.07 -1.37
CA THR A 201 -2.42 27.00 -1.22
C THR A 201 -2.87 27.52 0.13
N ASP A 202 -4.08 28.08 0.26
CA ASP A 202 -4.53 28.59 1.55
C ASP A 202 -4.74 27.50 2.63
N SER A 203 -4.81 26.23 2.25
CA SER A 203 -4.96 25.10 3.19
C SER A 203 -3.71 24.83 4.03
N TRP A 204 -2.54 25.31 3.61
CA TRP A 204 -1.27 25.06 4.31
C TRP A 204 -1.31 25.44 5.79
N LYS A 205 -2.07 26.49 6.14
CA LYS A 205 -2.23 26.98 7.52
C LYS A 205 -2.86 25.90 8.42
N TYR A 206 -3.89 25.25 7.90
CA TYR A 206 -4.60 24.18 8.60
C TYR A 206 -3.75 22.92 8.66
N GLU A 207 -3.17 22.51 7.53
CA GLU A 207 -2.31 21.31 7.44
C GLU A 207 -1.09 21.41 8.37
N LEU A 208 -0.42 22.56 8.37
CA LEU A 208 0.73 22.81 9.23
C LEU A 208 0.32 22.75 10.70
N THR A 209 -0.76 23.43 11.06
CA THR A 209 -1.22 23.49 12.45
C THR A 209 -1.67 22.11 12.94
N ASP A 210 -2.42 21.35 12.14
CA ASP A 210 -2.83 19.98 12.45
C ASP A 210 -1.61 19.07 12.69
N LYS A 211 -0.66 19.06 11.75
CA LYS A 211 0.54 18.23 11.86
C LYS A 211 1.43 18.64 13.04
N LEU A 212 1.60 19.93 13.31
CA LEU A 212 2.33 20.41 14.50
C LEU A 212 1.59 20.05 15.80
N SER A 213 0.27 20.20 15.86
CA SER A 213 -0.53 19.83 17.04
C SER A 213 -0.44 18.33 17.33
N LYS A 214 -0.56 17.47 16.31
CA LYS A 214 -0.37 16.01 16.45
C LYS A 214 1.04 15.66 16.89
N LEU A 215 2.06 16.35 16.36
CA LEU A 215 3.45 16.18 16.78
C LEU A 215 3.63 16.53 18.26
N TYR A 216 3.08 17.66 18.72
CA TYR A 216 3.13 18.06 20.12
C TYR A 216 2.41 17.05 21.02
N LEU A 217 1.19 16.65 20.64
CA LEU A 217 0.40 15.65 21.37
C LEU A 217 1.16 14.33 21.51
N LEU A 218 1.85 13.89 20.45
CA LEU A 218 2.68 12.68 20.49
C LEU A 218 3.86 12.81 21.47
N THR A 219 4.52 13.97 21.48
CA THR A 219 5.61 14.22 22.45
C THR A 219 5.13 14.19 23.91
N GLU A 220 3.98 14.82 24.20
CA GLU A 220 3.38 14.80 25.54
C GLU A 220 2.92 13.38 25.92
N SER A 221 2.33 12.65 24.97
CA SER A 221 1.90 11.27 25.19
C SER A 221 3.07 10.35 25.52
N TYR A 222 4.23 10.54 24.87
CA TYR A 222 5.43 9.77 25.17
C TYR A 222 6.05 10.14 26.53
N LYS A 223 6.00 11.41 26.94
CA LYS A 223 6.44 11.80 28.30
C LYS A 223 5.58 11.18 29.40
N ASN A 224 4.30 10.96 29.12
CA ASN A 224 3.32 10.40 30.04
C ASN A 224 3.02 8.92 29.76
N LEU A 225 3.93 8.21 29.07
CA LEU A 225 3.69 6.87 28.54
C LEU A 225 3.18 5.88 29.60
N ASP A 226 3.77 5.91 30.79
CA ASP A 226 3.46 4.97 31.88
C ASP A 226 2.04 5.15 32.45
N SER A 227 1.40 6.30 32.20
CA SER A 227 0.01 6.56 32.60
C SER A 227 -1.02 6.02 31.60
N LEU A 228 -0.58 5.59 30.42
CA LEU A 228 -1.45 5.12 29.34
C LEU A 228 -1.68 3.61 29.44
N SER A 229 -2.82 3.15 28.90
CA SER A 229 -3.10 1.71 28.71
C SER A 229 -2.02 1.04 27.85
N ALA A 230 -1.86 -0.28 27.98
CA ALA A 230 -0.85 -1.04 27.23
C ALA A 230 -0.97 -0.85 25.69
N GLU A 231 -2.20 -0.82 25.15
CA GLU A 231 -2.44 -0.57 23.72
C GLU A 231 -1.90 0.79 23.29
N TRP A 232 -2.18 1.83 24.07
CA TRP A 232 -1.67 3.17 23.83
C TRP A 232 -0.16 3.27 24.02
N GLN A 233 0.43 2.57 24.99
CA GLN A 233 1.89 2.55 25.11
C GLN A 233 2.56 1.99 23.86
N THR A 234 2.01 0.91 23.32
CA THR A 234 2.45 0.31 22.06
C THR A 234 2.25 1.27 20.90
N GLU A 235 1.08 1.88 20.78
CA GLU A 235 0.76 2.86 19.72
C GLU A 235 1.74 4.04 19.74
N ILE A 236 1.92 4.69 20.89
CA ILE A 236 2.82 5.84 21.02
C ILE A 236 4.28 5.46 20.71
N ARG A 237 4.73 4.26 21.12
CA ARG A 237 6.06 3.76 20.75
C ARG A 237 6.19 3.61 19.23
N ILE A 238 5.19 3.04 18.54
CA ILE A 238 5.20 2.91 17.08
C ILE A 238 5.30 4.28 16.42
N GLN A 239 4.45 5.22 16.85
CA GLN A 239 4.40 6.58 16.30
C GLN A 239 5.72 7.35 16.49
N VAL A 240 6.45 7.09 17.57
CA VAL A 240 7.80 7.64 17.81
C VAL A 240 8.87 6.96 16.96
N GLY A 241 8.64 5.72 16.50
CA GLY A 241 9.52 4.97 15.61
C GLY A 241 10.10 3.68 16.19
N TYR A 242 9.47 3.11 17.22
CA TYR A 242 9.78 1.75 17.68
C TYR A 242 9.12 0.76 16.71
N SER A 243 9.89 -0.22 16.23
CA SER A 243 9.37 -1.27 15.36
C SER A 243 8.87 -2.45 16.19
N GLN A 244 7.70 -2.98 15.86
CA GLN A 244 7.32 -4.34 16.25
C GLN A 244 8.02 -5.33 15.30
N ALA A 245 8.61 -6.36 15.87
CA ALA A 245 9.27 -7.41 15.08
C ALA A 245 8.23 -8.17 14.26
N LYS A 246 8.58 -8.62 13.04
CA LYS A 246 7.61 -9.35 12.21
C LYS A 246 7.19 -10.66 12.88
N GLU A 247 8.14 -11.28 13.56
CA GLU A 247 7.99 -12.53 14.31
C GLU A 247 7.01 -12.36 15.47
N GLU A 248 7.11 -11.25 16.22
CA GLU A 248 6.18 -10.90 17.29
C GLU A 248 4.75 -10.67 16.76
N VAL A 249 4.63 -10.00 15.61
CA VAL A 249 3.31 -9.80 14.98
C VAL A 249 2.74 -11.14 14.49
N MET A 250 3.57 -12.00 13.93
CA MET A 250 3.17 -13.32 13.41
C MET A 250 2.92 -14.37 14.50
N SER A 251 3.30 -14.13 15.75
CA SER A 251 2.91 -14.98 16.89
C SER A 251 1.50 -14.66 17.41
N GLY A 252 0.93 -13.53 16.98
CA GLY A 252 -0.45 -13.15 17.27
C GLY A 252 -1.49 -14.02 16.55
N VAL A 253 -2.77 -13.78 16.87
CA VAL A 253 -3.89 -14.49 16.23
C VAL A 253 -4.11 -13.96 14.81
N PRO A 254 -4.01 -14.79 13.76
CA PRO A 254 -4.30 -14.36 12.40
C PRO A 254 -5.80 -14.13 12.18
N VAL A 255 -6.12 -13.25 11.24
CA VAL A 255 -7.45 -13.19 10.62
C VAL A 255 -7.36 -13.86 9.26
N ALA A 256 -7.91 -15.07 9.16
CA ALA A 256 -8.10 -15.77 7.88
C ALA A 256 -9.37 -15.24 7.19
N ASP A 257 -9.24 -14.78 5.95
CA ASP A 257 -10.38 -14.24 5.19
C ASP A 257 -10.08 -14.28 3.67
N GLN A 258 -11.08 -13.87 2.89
CA GLN A 258 -10.91 -13.46 1.50
C GLN A 258 -10.76 -11.93 1.47
N TRP A 259 -9.61 -11.48 1.01
CA TRP A 259 -9.21 -10.07 1.03
C TRP A 259 -9.24 -9.50 -0.38
N ILE A 260 -10.09 -8.50 -0.62
CA ILE A 260 -10.02 -7.69 -1.85
C ILE A 260 -9.03 -6.55 -1.66
N VAL A 261 -8.14 -6.33 -2.63
CA VAL A 261 -7.24 -5.18 -2.65
C VAL A 261 -8.01 -3.97 -3.17
N LEU A 262 -8.34 -3.04 -2.28
CA LEU A 262 -9.12 -1.85 -2.59
C LEU A 262 -8.32 -0.82 -3.38
N HIS A 263 -7.02 -0.67 -3.11
CA HIS A 263 -6.14 0.29 -3.76
C HIS A 263 -4.68 -0.03 -3.48
N THR A 264 -3.78 0.46 -4.33
CA THR A 264 -2.33 0.41 -4.13
C THR A 264 -1.71 1.77 -4.40
N ARG A 265 -0.83 2.23 -3.50
CA ARG A 265 0.00 3.43 -3.68
C ARG A 265 1.47 3.02 -3.66
N SER A 266 2.24 3.46 -4.66
CA SER A 266 3.68 3.23 -4.73
C SER A 266 4.43 4.54 -4.53
N ARG A 267 5.46 4.53 -3.69
CA ARG A 267 6.34 5.68 -3.45
C ARG A 267 7.80 5.28 -3.63
N LYS A 268 8.56 6.05 -4.41
CA LYS A 268 10.00 5.85 -4.53
C LYS A 268 10.74 6.90 -3.70
N ILE A 269 11.56 6.47 -2.75
CA ILE A 269 12.43 7.37 -1.97
C ILE A 269 13.86 6.88 -2.16
N ASN A 270 14.68 7.67 -2.84
CA ASN A 270 16.01 7.27 -3.29
C ASN A 270 15.93 5.98 -4.12
N GLU A 271 16.58 4.92 -3.66
CA GLU A 271 16.61 3.60 -4.30
C GLU A 271 15.60 2.61 -3.69
N LEU A 272 14.86 3.01 -2.65
CA LEU A 272 13.86 2.17 -2.00
C LEU A 272 12.47 2.46 -2.59
N ARG A 273 11.76 1.40 -3.02
CA ARG A 273 10.33 1.48 -3.38
C ARG A 273 9.50 1.00 -2.20
N THR A 274 8.53 1.81 -1.78
CA THR A 274 7.54 1.44 -0.78
C THR A 274 6.19 1.31 -1.46
N GLU A 275 5.50 0.22 -1.22
CA GLU A 275 4.14 0.00 -1.72
C GLU A 275 3.19 -0.17 -0.54
N THR A 276 2.07 0.51 -0.63
CA THR A 276 1.00 0.48 0.36
C THR A 276 -0.23 -0.12 -0.28
N PHE A 277 -0.76 -1.19 0.31
CA PHE A 277 -1.95 -1.88 -0.15
C PHE A 277 -3.05 -1.73 0.90
N TRP A 278 -4.22 -1.24 0.49
CA TRP A 278 -5.42 -1.25 1.32
C TRP A 278 -6.24 -2.48 0.96
N LEU A 279 -6.61 -3.28 1.96
CA LEU A 279 -7.38 -4.50 1.78
C LEU A 279 -8.66 -4.48 2.62
N TYR A 280 -9.65 -5.24 2.17
CA TYR A 280 -10.90 -5.44 2.90
C TYR A 280 -11.28 -6.92 2.97
N GLY A 281 -11.55 -7.40 4.18
CA GLY A 281 -11.95 -8.78 4.45
C GLY A 281 -13.44 -9.00 4.23
N LYS A 282 -13.78 -10.03 3.44
CA LYS A 282 -15.17 -10.36 3.10
C LYS A 282 -16.01 -10.77 4.31
N SER A 283 -15.46 -11.61 5.18
CA SER A 283 -16.19 -12.22 6.31
C SER A 283 -15.99 -11.42 7.60
N SER A 284 -14.78 -10.91 7.79
CA SER A 284 -14.40 -10.12 8.96
C SER A 284 -14.87 -8.67 8.90
N HIS A 285 -15.25 -8.19 7.71
CA HIS A 285 -15.56 -6.78 7.43
C HIS A 285 -14.45 -5.82 7.87
N ARG A 286 -13.20 -6.31 7.94
CA ARG A 286 -12.06 -5.58 8.50
C ARG A 286 -11.26 -4.91 7.40
N MET A 287 -10.87 -3.65 7.65
CA MET A 287 -9.88 -2.94 6.84
C MET A 287 -8.46 -3.34 7.25
N ALA A 288 -7.57 -3.49 6.28
CA ALA A 288 -6.16 -3.77 6.51
C ALA A 288 -5.26 -2.91 5.62
N LEU A 289 -4.05 -2.68 6.10
CA LEU A 289 -2.99 -1.93 5.42
C LEU A 289 -1.72 -2.78 5.40
N TYR A 290 -1.26 -3.18 4.21
CA TYR A 290 0.02 -3.86 4.04
C TYR A 290 1.06 -2.90 3.47
N LEU A 291 2.21 -2.81 4.14
CA LEU A 291 3.36 -2.03 3.70
C LEU A 291 4.46 -2.97 3.21
N ASN A 292 4.80 -2.88 1.93
CA ASN A 292 5.87 -3.63 1.31
C ASN A 292 7.06 -2.70 1.01
N PHE A 293 8.24 -3.06 1.49
CA PHE A 293 9.48 -2.29 1.27
C PHE A 293 10.41 -3.09 0.37
N LEU A 294 10.67 -2.57 -0.83
CA LEU A 294 11.47 -3.22 -1.85
C LEU A 294 12.79 -2.47 -2.03
N ALA A 295 13.88 -3.13 -1.65
CA ALA A 295 15.23 -2.71 -1.97
C ALA A 295 15.54 -2.94 -3.48
N PRO A 296 16.56 -2.27 -4.05
CA PRO A 296 16.95 -2.48 -5.44
C PRO A 296 17.18 -3.95 -5.79
N GLY A 297 16.44 -4.46 -6.77
CA GLY A 297 16.56 -5.84 -7.23
C GLY A 297 15.89 -6.89 -6.33
N ALA A 298 15.28 -6.48 -5.21
CA ALA A 298 14.45 -7.38 -4.41
C ALA A 298 13.15 -7.72 -5.16
N LEU A 299 12.67 -8.95 -4.99
CA LEU A 299 11.37 -9.38 -5.51
C LEU A 299 10.32 -9.27 -4.41
N PRO A 300 9.11 -8.79 -4.73
CA PRO A 300 8.00 -8.82 -3.78
C PRO A 300 7.67 -10.26 -3.40
N GLU A 301 7.29 -10.44 -2.14
CA GLU A 301 6.83 -11.73 -1.62
C GLU A 301 5.46 -12.10 -2.22
N PHE A 302 4.57 -11.11 -2.31
CA PHE A 302 3.25 -11.22 -2.91
C PHE A 302 3.08 -10.15 -3.99
N ASN A 303 2.55 -10.53 -5.14
CA ASN A 303 2.19 -9.60 -6.20
C ASN A 303 0.69 -9.29 -6.09
N LEU A 304 0.35 -8.39 -5.17
CA LEU A 304 -1.01 -7.93 -4.96
C LEU A 304 -1.39 -6.88 -6.00
N VAL A 305 -2.58 -6.99 -6.61
CA VAL A 305 -3.10 -6.02 -7.59
C VAL A 305 -4.46 -5.47 -7.17
N PRO A 306 -4.75 -4.18 -7.41
CA PRO A 306 -6.08 -3.60 -7.15
C PRO A 306 -7.21 -4.42 -7.82
N GLY A 307 -8.30 -4.61 -7.09
CA GLY A 307 -9.46 -5.41 -7.50
C GLY A 307 -9.26 -6.92 -7.37
N GLY A 308 -8.04 -7.37 -7.12
CA GLY A 308 -7.73 -8.78 -6.89
C GLY A 308 -8.23 -9.27 -5.55
N VAL A 309 -8.77 -10.49 -5.52
CA VAL A 309 -9.18 -11.19 -4.30
C VAL A 309 -8.18 -12.27 -3.96
N TYR A 310 -7.78 -12.31 -2.68
CA TYR A 310 -6.80 -13.26 -2.18
C TYR A 310 -7.31 -13.96 -0.93
N GLU A 311 -7.23 -15.29 -0.90
CA GLU A 311 -7.46 -16.09 0.29
C GLU A 311 -6.16 -16.22 1.09
N GLY A 312 -6.20 -15.91 2.38
CA GLY A 312 -5.03 -16.02 3.24
C GLY A 312 -5.22 -15.40 4.61
N GLU A 313 -4.11 -15.33 5.35
CA GLU A 313 -4.06 -14.86 6.73
C GLU A 313 -3.42 -13.48 6.80
N LEU A 314 -4.04 -12.57 7.55
CA LEU A 314 -3.42 -11.30 7.95
C LEU A 314 -3.16 -11.28 9.46
N TYR A 315 -1.91 -11.00 9.82
CA TYR A 315 -1.48 -10.80 11.21
C TYR A 315 -1.39 -9.30 11.48
N PHE A 316 -2.27 -8.78 12.33
CA PHE A 316 -2.35 -7.35 12.61
C PHE A 316 -1.30 -6.93 13.64
N TYR A 317 -0.67 -5.79 13.38
CA TYR A 317 0.19 -5.14 14.36
C TYR A 317 -0.64 -4.77 15.60
N GLN A 318 -0.01 -4.79 16.78
CA GLN A 318 -0.65 -4.29 18.00
C GLN A 318 -0.67 -2.76 17.99
N GLY A 319 -1.66 -2.17 18.65
CA GLY A 319 -1.85 -0.72 18.71
C GLY A 319 -3.33 -0.33 18.64
N VAL A 320 -3.59 0.97 18.69
CA VAL A 320 -4.97 1.49 18.72
C VAL A 320 -5.48 1.64 17.29
N GLY A 321 -6.61 1.00 16.98
CA GLY A 321 -7.20 1.07 15.64
C GLY A 321 -6.30 0.45 14.56
N ALA A 322 -5.56 -0.61 14.91
CA ALA A 322 -4.53 -1.19 14.04
C ALA A 322 -5.10 -1.69 12.70
N LEU A 323 -4.79 -0.94 11.65
CA LEU A 323 -5.00 -1.33 10.25
C LEU A 323 -3.80 -2.11 9.70
N ARG A 324 -2.59 -1.79 10.16
CA ARG A 324 -1.37 -2.38 9.61
C ARG A 324 -1.36 -3.89 9.86
N ALA A 325 -1.07 -4.67 8.82
CA ALA A 325 -1.01 -6.12 8.90
C ALA A 325 0.12 -6.71 8.04
N LEU A 326 0.53 -7.93 8.40
CA LEU A 326 1.45 -8.76 7.65
C LEU A 326 0.66 -9.89 6.97
N PRO A 327 0.72 -9.99 5.63
CA PRO A 327 0.12 -11.11 4.91
C PRO A 327 0.96 -12.38 5.05
N LYS A 328 0.27 -13.52 5.10
CA LYS A 328 0.85 -14.85 5.02
C LYS A 328 -0.04 -15.75 4.15
N ASN A 329 0.61 -16.59 3.35
CA ASN A 329 -0.06 -17.61 2.53
C ASN A 329 -1.18 -17.07 1.60
N MET A 330 -1.00 -15.85 1.08
CA MET A 330 -1.97 -15.21 0.18
C MET A 330 -2.01 -15.90 -1.18
N LYS A 331 -3.17 -16.44 -1.54
CA LYS A 331 -3.42 -17.13 -2.82
C LYS A 331 -4.48 -16.39 -3.62
N TRP A 332 -4.23 -16.18 -4.91
CA TRP A 332 -5.21 -15.55 -5.80
C TRP A 332 -6.50 -16.38 -5.88
N LEU A 333 -7.65 -15.71 -5.81
CA LEU A 333 -8.94 -16.28 -6.13
C LEU A 333 -9.48 -15.64 -7.40
N ASP A 334 -9.93 -16.48 -8.33
CA ASP A 334 -10.62 -16.04 -9.55
C ASP A 334 -12.09 -15.71 -9.26
N ASN A 335 -12.29 -14.75 -8.36
CA ASN A 335 -13.59 -14.20 -8.02
C ASN A 335 -13.46 -12.73 -7.64
N THR A 336 -14.60 -12.06 -7.53
CA THR A 336 -14.68 -10.69 -7.02
C THR A 336 -15.85 -10.59 -6.05
N PHE A 337 -15.82 -9.58 -5.18
CA PHE A 337 -16.95 -9.24 -4.33
C PHE A 337 -16.99 -7.74 -4.07
N LEU A 338 -18.19 -7.22 -3.82
CA LEU A 338 -18.38 -5.85 -3.39
C LEU A 338 -18.15 -5.78 -1.87
N PRO A 339 -17.27 -4.91 -1.36
CA PRO A 339 -17.13 -4.64 0.07
C PRO A 339 -18.45 -4.19 0.72
N SER A 340 -18.55 -4.26 2.05
CA SER A 340 -19.66 -3.61 2.75
C SER A 340 -19.49 -2.10 2.67
N LEU A 341 -20.48 -1.41 2.12
CA LEU A 341 -20.44 0.03 1.86
C LEU A 341 -21.39 0.79 2.80
N CYS A 342 -21.02 2.02 3.15
CA CYS A 342 -21.92 2.94 3.83
C CYS A 342 -22.94 3.47 2.82
N ALA A 343 -24.24 3.36 3.12
CA ALA A 343 -25.32 3.74 2.18
C ALA A 343 -25.33 5.22 1.76
N HIS A 344 -24.70 6.10 2.54
CA HIS A 344 -24.64 7.54 2.30
C HIS A 344 -23.46 8.19 3.05
N ILE A 345 -23.04 9.36 2.57
CA ILE A 345 -21.86 10.09 3.05
C ILE A 345 -21.91 10.38 4.56
N PRO A 346 -23.04 10.80 5.17
CA PRO A 346 -23.10 11.05 6.61
C PRO A 346 -22.68 9.85 7.48
N VAL A 347 -23.00 8.62 7.08
CA VAL A 347 -22.58 7.42 7.82
C VAL A 347 -21.10 7.14 7.62
N ALA A 348 -20.57 7.31 6.42
CA ALA A 348 -19.13 7.22 6.19
C ALA A 348 -18.37 8.24 7.05
N MET A 349 -18.86 9.47 7.14
CA MET A 349 -18.28 10.52 7.99
C MET A 349 -18.44 10.24 9.49
N GLN A 350 -19.47 9.49 9.90
CA GLN A 350 -19.57 9.00 11.27
C GLN A 350 -18.47 7.99 11.60
N SER A 351 -18.22 7.03 10.69
CA SER A 351 -17.10 6.09 10.80
C SER A 351 -15.75 6.79 10.86
N TYR A 352 -15.54 7.80 10.01
CA TYR A 352 -14.37 8.67 10.05
C TYR A 352 -14.17 9.31 11.43
N ARG A 353 -15.22 9.97 11.95
CA ARG A 353 -15.17 10.64 13.26
C ARG A 353 -14.91 9.66 14.40
N ALA A 354 -15.49 8.46 14.36
CA ALA A 354 -15.26 7.43 15.36
C ALA A 354 -13.77 7.02 15.40
N VAL A 355 -13.15 6.83 14.22
CA VAL A 355 -11.71 6.53 14.13
C VAL A 355 -10.90 7.69 14.71
N ILE A 356 -11.10 8.93 14.26
CA ILE A 356 -10.32 10.08 14.75
C ILE A 356 -10.52 10.33 16.27
N GLN A 357 -11.72 10.09 16.81
CA GLN A 357 -11.99 10.19 18.25
C GLN A 357 -11.20 9.18 19.07
N THR A 358 -11.04 7.96 18.55
CA THR A 358 -10.29 6.89 19.22
C THR A 358 -8.79 6.88 18.90
N HIS A 359 -8.39 7.44 17.75
CA HIS A 359 -7.02 7.44 17.26
C HIS A 359 -6.69 8.79 16.59
N PRO A 360 -6.38 9.83 17.38
CA PRO A 360 -6.05 11.16 16.87
C PRO A 360 -4.78 11.23 15.99
N PHE A 361 -3.96 10.17 15.95
CA PHE A 361 -2.77 10.11 15.10
C PHE A 361 -3.00 9.43 13.75
N ALA A 362 -4.22 8.95 13.48
CA ALA A 362 -4.60 8.44 12.16
C ALA A 362 -4.38 9.54 11.11
N GLU A 363 -3.64 9.20 10.05
CA GLU A 363 -3.36 10.14 8.95
C GLU A 363 -4.38 9.98 7.83
N GLU A 364 -4.66 8.73 7.44
CA GLU A 364 -5.63 8.39 6.41
C GLU A 364 -6.61 7.35 6.96
N VAL A 365 -7.90 7.64 6.84
CA VAL A 365 -8.98 6.75 7.24
C VAL A 365 -9.66 6.19 5.99
N PRO A 366 -9.62 4.86 5.77
CA PRO A 366 -10.28 4.23 4.64
C PRO A 366 -11.81 4.26 4.83
N LEU A 367 -12.53 4.79 3.84
CA LEU A 367 -13.98 4.85 3.82
C LEU A 367 -14.54 4.19 2.55
N LEU A 368 -15.67 3.50 2.72
CA LEU A 368 -16.39 2.82 1.65
C LEU A 368 -17.81 3.39 1.61
N VAL A 369 -18.20 3.99 0.48
CA VAL A 369 -19.48 4.69 0.35
C VAL A 369 -20.20 4.24 -0.91
N ASP A 370 -21.49 4.00 -0.80
CA ASP A 370 -22.33 3.59 -1.93
C ASP A 370 -23.13 4.76 -2.50
N ASN A 371 -23.61 4.57 -3.73
CA ASN A 371 -24.61 5.43 -4.39
C ASN A 371 -24.25 6.92 -4.41
N VAL A 372 -22.98 7.22 -4.70
CA VAL A 372 -22.47 8.59 -4.85
C VAL A 372 -22.30 8.95 -6.33
N ARG A 373 -22.41 10.24 -6.65
CA ARG A 373 -22.14 10.80 -7.98
C ARG A 373 -21.03 11.82 -7.90
N LEU A 374 -20.26 11.90 -8.97
CA LEU A 374 -19.26 12.95 -9.14
C LEU A 374 -19.94 14.23 -9.64
N VAL A 375 -19.80 15.32 -8.88
CA VAL A 375 -20.30 16.65 -9.24
C VAL A 375 -19.17 17.67 -9.12
N THR A 376 -19.25 18.75 -9.91
CA THR A 376 -18.23 19.81 -9.92
C THR A 376 -18.90 21.15 -9.67
N SER A 377 -18.29 21.97 -8.82
CA SER A 377 -18.66 23.38 -8.63
C SER A 377 -17.40 24.24 -8.67
N GLY A 378 -17.29 25.09 -9.69
CA GLY A 378 -16.05 25.81 -9.98
C GLY A 378 -14.90 24.84 -10.27
N ASN A 379 -13.78 25.01 -9.55
CA ASN A 379 -12.60 24.15 -9.67
C ASN A 379 -12.57 23.01 -8.64
N THR A 380 -13.64 22.83 -7.86
CA THR A 380 -13.69 21.82 -6.80
C THR A 380 -14.60 20.67 -7.22
N HIS A 381 -14.12 19.45 -7.01
CA HIS A 381 -14.88 18.23 -7.24
C HIS A 381 -15.50 17.75 -5.93
N TYR A 382 -16.67 17.15 -6.04
CA TYR A 382 -17.42 16.64 -4.90
C TYR A 382 -17.99 15.27 -5.23
N LEU A 383 -18.10 14.44 -4.19
CA LEU A 383 -19.02 13.31 -4.22
C LEU A 383 -20.31 13.72 -3.54
N GLN A 384 -21.42 13.52 -4.25
CA GLN A 384 -22.76 13.79 -3.75
C GLN A 384 -23.54 12.48 -3.60
N ASP A 385 -24.15 12.26 -2.45
CA ASP A 385 -25.04 11.12 -2.21
C ASP A 385 -26.46 11.38 -2.72
N ALA A 386 -27.32 10.35 -2.66
CA ALA A 386 -28.71 10.45 -3.07
C ALA A 386 -29.55 11.44 -2.23
N GLY A 387 -29.10 11.78 -1.02
CA GLY A 387 -29.72 12.79 -0.15
C GLY A 387 -29.30 14.22 -0.51
N GLY A 388 -28.40 14.40 -1.48
CA GLY A 388 -27.87 15.69 -1.91
C GLY A 388 -26.71 16.21 -1.06
N VAL A 389 -26.27 15.46 -0.04
CA VAL A 389 -25.10 15.81 0.76
C VAL A 389 -23.86 15.63 -0.10
N ALA A 390 -23.00 16.64 -0.13
CA ALA A 390 -21.78 16.64 -0.92
C ALA A 390 -20.54 16.83 -0.05
N VAL A 391 -19.49 16.05 -0.31
CA VAL A 391 -18.16 16.23 0.31
C VAL A 391 -17.12 16.54 -0.77
N PRO A 392 -16.22 17.51 -0.53
CA PRO A 392 -15.16 17.80 -1.47
C PRO A 392 -14.23 16.59 -1.59
N VAL A 393 -13.84 16.27 -2.81
CA VAL A 393 -12.87 15.20 -3.08
C VAL A 393 -11.73 15.69 -3.94
N HIS A 394 -10.52 15.22 -3.62
CA HIS A 394 -9.36 15.41 -4.46
C HIS A 394 -9.28 14.27 -5.48
N ILE A 395 -9.28 14.65 -6.76
CA ILE A 395 -9.08 13.76 -7.91
C ILE A 395 -8.30 14.52 -8.98
N GLU A 396 -7.44 13.81 -9.71
CA GLU A 396 -6.81 14.37 -10.90
C GLU A 396 -7.84 14.57 -12.02
N GLU A 397 -7.60 15.55 -12.88
CA GLU A 397 -8.51 15.87 -13.99
C GLU A 397 -8.67 14.70 -14.98
N THR A 398 -7.61 13.93 -15.21
CA THR A 398 -7.63 12.70 -16.03
C THR A 398 -8.57 11.65 -15.43
N VAL A 399 -8.42 11.39 -14.12
CA VAL A 399 -9.28 10.48 -13.35
C VAL A 399 -10.74 10.94 -13.39
N ARG A 400 -10.99 12.25 -13.27
CA ARG A 400 -12.34 12.83 -13.36
C ARG A 400 -13.00 12.52 -14.70
N VAL A 401 -12.29 12.73 -15.81
CA VAL A 401 -12.82 12.47 -17.15
C VAL A 401 -13.13 10.98 -17.33
N ASP A 402 -12.25 10.09 -16.87
CA ASP A 402 -12.47 8.64 -16.91
C ASP A 402 -13.73 8.23 -16.14
N ILE A 403 -13.89 8.71 -14.91
CA ILE A 403 -15.09 8.42 -14.09
C ILE A 403 -16.36 8.85 -14.81
N LEU A 404 -16.37 10.05 -15.41
CA LEU A 404 -17.54 10.55 -16.14
C LEU A 404 -17.82 9.73 -17.40
N ALA A 405 -16.78 9.28 -18.12
CA ALA A 405 -16.91 8.43 -19.28
C ALA A 405 -17.46 7.03 -18.92
N ILE A 406 -16.98 6.44 -17.81
CA ILE A 406 -17.41 5.14 -17.30
C ILE A 406 -18.87 5.19 -16.82
N THR A 407 -19.19 6.18 -16.00
CA THR A 407 -20.47 6.22 -15.26
C THR A 407 -21.57 6.95 -16.01
N GLY A 408 -21.23 7.83 -16.97
CA GLY A 408 -22.18 8.75 -17.60
C GLY A 408 -22.87 9.69 -16.59
N GLY A 409 -22.24 9.96 -15.44
CA GLY A 409 -22.80 10.75 -14.34
C GLY A 409 -23.83 10.02 -13.48
N LYS A 410 -23.98 8.71 -13.64
CA LYS A 410 -24.82 7.86 -12.77
C LYS A 410 -24.11 7.54 -11.45
N PRO A 411 -24.84 7.13 -10.40
CA PRO A 411 -24.24 6.75 -9.13
C PRO A 411 -23.31 5.54 -9.26
N PHE A 412 -22.29 5.52 -8.40
CA PHE A 412 -21.33 4.44 -8.24
C PHE A 412 -20.97 4.25 -6.76
N SER A 413 -20.33 3.13 -6.43
CA SER A 413 -19.74 2.91 -5.11
C SER A 413 -18.27 3.33 -5.13
N ALA A 414 -17.74 3.87 -4.03
CA ALA A 414 -16.42 4.46 -3.99
C ALA A 414 -15.63 4.04 -2.74
N PHE A 415 -14.31 3.88 -2.94
CA PHE A 415 -13.33 3.80 -1.87
C PHE A 415 -12.59 5.14 -1.77
N LEU A 416 -12.58 5.70 -0.56
CA LEU A 416 -11.99 6.99 -0.25
C LEU A 416 -10.91 6.83 0.82
N LEU A 417 -9.86 7.63 0.72
CA LEU A 417 -8.93 7.89 1.81
C LEU A 417 -9.20 9.28 2.34
N ALA A 418 -9.72 9.37 3.56
CA ALA A 418 -10.05 10.64 4.20
C ALA A 418 -8.96 11.03 5.20
N ASP A 419 -8.49 12.28 5.11
CA ASP A 419 -7.65 12.91 6.11
C ASP A 419 -8.39 14.10 6.77
N ALA A 420 -7.68 14.91 7.55
CA ALA A 420 -8.26 16.04 8.28
C ALA A 420 -8.82 17.16 7.39
N VAL A 421 -8.34 17.28 6.15
CA VAL A 421 -8.57 18.40 5.23
C VAL A 421 -9.22 17.94 3.92
N SER A 422 -8.97 16.70 3.50
CA SER A 422 -9.31 16.21 2.17
C SER A 422 -9.86 14.77 2.20
N CYS A 423 -10.57 14.42 1.13
CA CYS A 423 -10.97 13.06 0.83
C CYS A 423 -10.47 12.71 -0.57
N GLU A 424 -9.57 11.75 -0.70
CA GLU A 424 -9.08 11.28 -1.99
C GLU A 424 -9.97 10.12 -2.47
N LEU A 425 -10.57 10.25 -3.67
CA LEU A 425 -11.24 9.12 -4.31
C LEU A 425 -10.18 8.25 -4.99
N LYS A 426 -10.14 6.97 -4.61
CA LYS A 426 -9.09 6.04 -5.06
C LYS A 426 -9.59 5.00 -6.04
N THR A 427 -10.72 4.36 -5.74
CA THR A 427 -11.33 3.34 -6.61
C THR A 427 -12.84 3.44 -6.61
N ILE A 428 -13.46 2.95 -7.69
CA ILE A 428 -14.92 2.91 -7.82
C ILE A 428 -15.39 1.52 -8.27
N TRP A 429 -16.63 1.20 -7.91
CA TRP A 429 -17.39 0.10 -8.48
C TRP A 429 -18.58 0.66 -9.25
N TYR A 430 -18.73 0.23 -10.49
CA TYR A 430 -19.86 0.60 -11.32
C TYR A 430 -20.30 -0.59 -12.15
N GLN A 431 -21.60 -0.94 -12.10
CA GLN A 431 -22.16 -2.10 -12.80
C GLN A 431 -21.45 -3.44 -12.51
N SER A 432 -20.97 -3.64 -11.27
CA SER A 432 -20.18 -4.81 -10.82
C SER A 432 -18.73 -4.85 -11.30
N GLU A 433 -18.29 -3.85 -12.07
CA GLU A 433 -16.90 -3.71 -12.50
C GLU A 433 -16.10 -2.86 -11.50
N PHE A 434 -14.82 -3.20 -11.33
CA PHE A 434 -13.89 -2.49 -10.45
C PHE A 434 -12.96 -1.60 -11.30
N TYR A 435 -12.88 -0.32 -10.94
CA TYR A 435 -12.01 0.65 -11.59
C TYR A 435 -11.08 1.31 -10.59
N PHE A 436 -9.82 1.46 -10.99
CA PHE A 436 -8.79 2.07 -10.18
C PHE A 436 -7.84 2.87 -11.05
N TRP A 437 -7.12 3.81 -10.42
CA TRP A 437 -6.13 4.64 -11.09
C TRP A 437 -4.78 4.49 -10.44
N LYS A 438 -3.74 4.77 -11.23
CA LYS A 438 -2.36 4.64 -10.82
C LYS A 438 -2.01 5.73 -9.80
N ASP A 439 -1.47 5.32 -8.66
CA ASP A 439 -1.08 6.22 -7.57
C ASP A 439 0.42 6.03 -7.28
N GLU A 440 1.24 6.85 -7.96
CA GLU A 440 2.70 6.87 -7.82
C GLU A 440 3.17 8.23 -7.32
N LEU A 441 3.78 8.24 -6.15
CA LEU A 441 4.44 9.41 -5.57
C LEU A 441 5.96 9.30 -5.78
N ASN A 442 6.56 10.27 -6.46
CA ASN A 442 8.01 10.32 -6.72
C ASN A 442 8.74 11.22 -5.74
#